data_AF-A0AAU3DPX3-F1
#
_entry.id   AF-A0AAU3DPX3-F1
#
_cell.length_a   1.000
_cell.length_b   1.000
_cell.length_c   1.000
_cell.angle_alpha   90.00
_cell.angle_beta   90.00
_cell.angle_gamma   90.00
#
_symmetry.space_group_name_H-M   'P 1'
#
loop_
_entity.id
_entity.type
_entity.pdbx_description
1 polymer ?
#
loop_
_entity_poly.entity_id
_entity_poly.type
_entity_poly.pdbx_seq_one_letter_code
_entity_poly.pdbx_strand_id
1 'polypeptide(L)' 'MTVTASWPRVSRCRWCAHPVLRDNDNAWIHASLAYVCRDRSGGLAATTAEPEQASARSGRGGAGGLR' A
#
# COMPACT_ATOMS: atom_id res chain seq x y z
N MET A 1 -4.35 -25.73 -7.89
CA MET A 1 -4.13 -24.27 -7.83
C MET A 1 -3.10 -24.01 -6.76
N THR A 2 -1.89 -23.61 -7.13
CA THR A 2 -0.78 -23.38 -6.19
C THR A 2 -0.89 -21.95 -5.68
N VAL A 3 -1.34 -21.77 -4.44
CA VAL A 3 -1.28 -20.46 -3.76
C VAL A 3 0.16 -20.27 -3.33
N THR A 4 0.95 -19.54 -4.13
CA THR A 4 2.21 -18.98 -3.64
C THR A 4 1.85 -18.01 -2.54
N ALA A 5 2.24 -18.31 -1.30
CA ALA A 5 2.05 -17.44 -0.14
C ALA A 5 2.94 -16.19 -0.29
N SER A 6 2.51 -15.27 -1.17
CA SER A 6 3.00 -13.92 -1.25
C SER A 6 2.35 -13.14 -0.11
N TRP A 7 3.12 -12.80 0.92
CA TRP A 7 2.65 -11.90 1.96
C TRP A 7 2.07 -10.62 1.31
N PRO A 8 0.83 -10.22 1.66
CA PRO A 8 0.18 -9.08 1.00
C PRO A 8 1.04 -7.83 1.19
N ARG A 9 1.33 -7.14 0.09
CA ARG A 9 2.08 -5.88 0.12
C ARG A 9 1.18 -4.79 0.69
N VAL A 10 1.40 -4.44 1.94
CA VAL A 10 0.66 -3.39 2.65
C VAL A 10 1.17 -2.01 2.24
N SER A 11 0.27 -1.07 1.97
CA SER A 11 0.54 0.33 1.62
C SER A 11 -0.42 1.27 2.37
N ARG A 12 -0.29 2.60 2.20
CA ARG A 12 -1.17 3.59 2.84
C ARG A 12 -2.12 4.23 1.83
N CYS A 13 -3.41 4.27 2.15
CA CYS A 13 -4.41 4.96 1.33
C CYS A 13 -4.08 6.46 1.18
N ARG A 14 -4.15 7.01 -0.03
CA ARG A 14 -3.87 8.44 -0.28
C ARG A 14 -4.89 9.39 0.35
N TRP A 15 -6.09 8.91 0.65
CA TRP A 15 -7.21 9.72 1.15
C TRP A 15 -7.22 9.78 2.68
N CYS A 16 -7.25 8.61 3.32
CA CYS A 16 -7.43 8.48 4.77
C CYS A 16 -6.16 8.00 5.50
N ALA A 17 -5.07 7.71 4.78
CA ALA A 17 -3.79 7.22 5.31
C ALA A 17 -3.81 5.87 6.04
N HIS A 18 -4.97 5.19 6.10
CA HIS A 18 -5.11 3.85 6.67
C HIS A 18 -4.45 2.75 5.80
N PRO A 19 -4.12 1.59 6.39
CA PRO A 19 -3.52 0.48 5.66
C PRO A 19 -4.46 -0.10 4.58
N VAL A 20 -3.89 -0.32 3.40
CA VAL A 20 -4.52 -1.02 2.26
C VAL A 20 -3.62 -2.16 1.78
N LEU A 21 -4.22 -3.20 1.20
CA LEU A 21 -3.55 -4.39 0.67
C LEU A 21 -4.12 -4.76 -0.71
N ARG A 22 -3.33 -5.49 -1.50
CA ARG A 22 -3.81 -6.10 -2.75
C ARG A 22 -4.56 -7.39 -2.42
N ASP A 23 -5.76 -7.55 -2.96
CA ASP A 23 -6.47 -8.83 -2.95
C ASP A 23 -5.95 -9.77 -4.06
N ASN A 24 -6.58 -10.92 -4.22
CA ASN A 24 -6.20 -11.93 -5.22
C ASN A 24 -6.42 -11.46 -6.67
N ASP A 25 -7.31 -10.50 -6.88
CA ASP A 25 -7.59 -9.88 -8.18
C ASP A 25 -6.73 -8.63 -8.42
N ASN A 26 -5.76 -8.38 -7.53
CA ASN A 26 -4.87 -7.23 -7.55
C ASN A 26 -5.64 -5.90 -7.39
N ALA A 27 -6.83 -5.88 -6.80
CA ALA A 27 -7.51 -4.65 -6.40
C ALA A 27 -6.99 -4.16 -5.03
N TRP A 28 -6.99 -2.85 -4.81
CA TRP A 28 -6.67 -2.28 -3.51
C TRP A 28 -7.90 -2.36 -2.59
N ILE A 29 -7.73 -2.97 -1.41
CA ILE A 29 -8.76 -3.07 -0.36
C ILE A 29 -8.20 -2.57 0.99
N HIS A 30 -9.06 -2.02 1.84
CA HIS A 30 -8.69 -1.59 3.18
C HIS A 30 -8.50 -2.82 4.04
N ALA A 31 -7.48 -2.81 4.90
CA ALA A 31 -7.25 -3.89 5.85
C ALA A 31 -8.31 -3.92 6.97
N SER A 32 -9.11 -2.85 7.11
CA SER A 32 -10.21 -2.75 8.08
C SER A 32 -11.56 -2.81 7.36
N LEU A 33 -12.41 -3.76 7.78
CA LEU A 33 -13.77 -3.95 7.26
C LEU A 33 -14.80 -3.00 7.90
N ALA A 34 -14.46 -2.39 9.04
CA ALA A 34 -15.36 -1.53 9.81
C ALA A 34 -15.31 -0.05 9.39
N TYR A 35 -14.46 0.30 8.42
CA TYR A 35 -14.17 1.68 8.07
C TYR A 35 -14.61 2.02 6.64
N VAL A 36 -15.31 3.14 6.50
CA VAL A 36 -15.67 3.72 5.21
C VAL A 36 -14.65 4.80 4.85
N CYS A 37 -13.99 4.64 3.70
CA CYS A 37 -12.99 5.60 3.24
C CYS A 37 -13.61 6.93 2.87
N ARG A 38 -13.02 8.02 3.37
CA ARG A 38 -13.39 9.39 3.02
C ARG A 38 -12.20 10.16 2.47
N ASP A 39 -12.47 11.05 1.52
CA ASP A 39 -11.50 12.03 1.05
C ASP A 39 -11.32 13.17 2.07
N ARG A 40 -10.43 14.13 1.75
CA ARG A 40 -10.13 15.26 2.64
C ARG A 40 -11.31 16.22 2.85
N SER A 41 -12.30 16.20 1.97
CA SER A 41 -13.56 16.96 2.10
C SER A 41 -14.66 16.19 2.83
N GLY A 42 -14.42 14.94 3.23
CA GLY A 42 -15.40 14.08 3.88
C GLY A 42 -16.33 13.33 2.91
N GLY A 43 -16.09 13.45 1.59
CA GLY A 43 -16.80 12.71 0.56
C GLY A 43 -16.43 11.23 0.58
N LEU A 44 -17.38 10.36 0.21
CA LEU A 44 -17.12 8.93 0.10
C LEU A 44 -16.14 8.66 -1.06
N ALA A 45 -15.00 8.08 -0.72
CA ALA A 45 -14.00 7.69 -1.70
C ALA A 45 -13.98 6.16 -1.83
N ALA A 46 -13.88 5.66 -3.05
CA ALA A 46 -13.62 4.23 -3.25
C ALA A 46 -12.23 3.89 -2.70
N THR A 47 -12.11 2.69 -2.14
CA THR A 47 -10.84 2.11 -1.65
C THR A 47 -9.79 1.91 -2.76
N THR A 48 -10.17 2.13 -4.02
CA THR A 48 -9.37 1.95 -5.23
C THR A 48 -8.27 2.98 -5.43
N ALA A 49 -8.13 3.94 -4.52
CA ALA A 49 -7.13 4.99 -4.68
C ALA A 49 -5.73 4.40 -4.49
N GLU A 50 -5.00 4.25 -5.60
CA GLU A 50 -3.65 3.67 -5.56
C GLU A 50 -2.83 4.42 -4.49
N PRO A 51 -2.18 3.69 -3.57
CA PRO A 51 -1.35 4.31 -2.56
C PRO A 51 -0.26 5.13 -3.24
N GLU A 52 0.15 6.23 -2.61
CA GLU A 52 1.40 6.88 -3.02
C GLU A 52 2.49 5.80 -3.04
N GLN A 53 3.18 5.65 -4.18
CA GLN A 53 4.34 4.76 -4.22
C GLN A 53 5.26 5.20 -3.11
N ALA A 54 5.43 4.33 -2.10
CA ALA A 54 6.34 4.60 -1.01
C ALA A 54 7.70 4.84 -1.66
N SER A 55 8.11 6.11 -1.73
CA SER A 55 9.34 6.53 -2.37
C SER A 55 10.42 5.58 -1.92
N ALA A 56 10.94 4.79 -2.86
CA ALA A 56 11.94 3.77 -2.59
C ALA A 56 13.01 4.46 -1.75
N ARG A 57 13.22 4.01 -0.51
CA ARG A 57 14.26 4.59 0.33
C ARG A 57 15.54 4.53 -0.48
N SER A 58 15.97 5.74 -0.82
CA SER A 58 17.19 6.14 -1.46
C SER A 58 18.32 5.16 -1.11
N GLY A 59 18.94 4.59 -2.15
CA GLY A 59 20.17 3.83 -1.99
C GLY A 59 21.20 4.65 -1.25
N ARG A 60 21.62 4.20 -0.07
CA ARG A 60 22.86 4.65 0.56
C ARG A 60 23.47 3.53 1.39
N GLY A 61 24.68 3.15 0.98
CA GLY A 61 25.51 2.09 1.54
C GLY A 61 26.07 1.26 0.39
N GLY A 62 26.91 1.80 -0.50
CA GLY A 62 28.22 2.36 -0.16
C GLY A 62 29.26 1.32 -0.56
N ALA A 63 29.68 1.39 -1.82
CA ALA A 63 30.85 0.66 -2.30
C ALA A 63 32.07 1.12 -1.49
N GLY A 64 32.65 0.20 -0.72
CA GLY A 64 33.88 0.39 0.03
C GLY A 64 34.83 -0.76 -0.24
N GLY A 65 35.33 -0.83 -1.47
CA GLY A 65 36.57 -1.54 -1.76
C GLY A 65 37.77 -0.79 -1.20
N LEU A 66 38.91 -1.50 -1.16
CA LEU A 66 40.21 -1.19 -0.57
C LEU A 66 40.34 -1.57 0.91
N ARG A 67 40.79 -2.80 1.19
CA ARG A 67 42.17 -3.10 1.61
C ARG A 67 42.57 -4.51 1.15
#